data_AF-A0A957B5P5-F1
#
_entry.id   AF-A0A957B5P5-F1
#
_cell.length_a   1.000
_cell.length_b   1.000
_cell.length_c   1.000
_cell.angle_alpha   90.00
_cell.angle_beta   90.00
_cell.angle_gamma   90.00
#
_symmetry.space_group_name_H-M   'P 1'
#
loop_
_entity.id
_entity.type
_entity.pdbx_description
1 polymer ?
#
loop_
_entity_poly.entity_id
_entity_poly.type
_entity_poly.pdbx_seq_one_letter_code
_entity_poly.pdbx_strand_id
1 'polypeptide(L)'
;MAHLIYTERHLHEQLGGHIVNRRPRHWSGNDAIRLNAMIAMHPTVADLLSALKNAFAETAILWRNLSEDMQASHKYYLWNESLGMPQHVRHVEIHIDQINEAIAAAS
;
A
#
# COMPACT_ATOMS: atom_id res chain seq x y z
N MET A 1 -2.37 1.79 -11.25
CA MET A 1 -1.16 1.14 -10.68
C MET A 1 -0.37 2.03 -9.73
N ALA A 2 0.09 3.22 -10.12
CA ALA A 2 0.80 4.13 -9.19
C ALA A 2 0.03 4.43 -7.89
N HIS A 3 -1.30 4.60 -8.00
CA HIS A 3 -2.21 4.69 -6.85
C HIS A 3 -2.12 3.48 -5.91
N LEU A 4 -2.11 2.25 -6.44
CA LEU A 4 -2.01 1.04 -5.61
C LEU A 4 -0.66 0.94 -4.90
N ILE A 5 0.44 1.28 -5.59
CA ILE A 5 1.78 1.36 -4.98
C ILE A 5 1.77 2.36 -3.83
N TYR A 6 1.11 3.50 -4.04
CA TYR A 6 0.98 4.53 -3.02
C TYR A 6 0.23 4.02 -1.78
N THR A 7 -0.90 3.34 -1.98
CA THR A 7 -1.69 2.77 -0.89
C THR A 7 -0.89 1.79 -0.05
N GLU A 8 -0.12 0.89 -0.65
CA GLU A 8 0.74 -0.05 0.09
C GLU A 8 1.77 0.69 0.96
N ARG A 9 2.46 1.68 0.40
CA ARG A 9 3.44 2.48 1.15
C ARG A 9 2.79 3.29 2.27
N HIS A 10 1.57 3.77 2.05
CA HIS A 10 0.81 4.48 3.07
C HIS A 10 0.45 3.57 4.24
N LEU A 11 0.07 2.31 3.99
CA LEU A 11 -0.13 1.31 5.05
C LEU A 11 1.15 1.11 5.88
N HIS A 12 2.32 1.09 5.25
CA HIS A 12 3.60 0.98 5.98
C HIS A 12 3.83 2.19 6.89
N GLU A 13 3.56 3.40 6.40
CA GLU A 13 3.67 4.64 7.19
C GLU A 13 2.69 4.64 8.37
N GLN A 14 1.46 4.18 8.17
CA GLN A 14 0.44 4.09 9.22
C GLN A 14 0.85 3.08 10.30
N LEU A 15 1.22 1.86 9.90
CA LEU A 15 1.68 0.80 10.80
C LEU A 15 2.88 1.27 11.62
N GLY A 16 3.89 1.84 10.96
CA GLY A 16 5.08 2.37 11.62
C GLY A 16 4.74 3.50 12.58
N GLY A 17 3.90 4.45 12.18
CA GLY A 17 3.46 5.56 13.03
C GLY A 17 2.75 5.10 14.29
N HIS A 18 1.81 4.15 14.15
CA HIS A 18 1.10 3.57 15.29
C HIS A 18 2.03 2.82 16.25
N ILE A 19 2.94 1.98 15.74
CA ILE A 19 3.86 1.18 16.58
C ILE A 19 4.88 2.06 17.31
N VAL A 20 5.43 3.10 16.67
CA VAL A 20 6.43 3.97 17.29
C VAL A 20 5.81 5.14 18.07
N ASN A 21 4.48 5.12 18.24
CA ASN A 21 3.68 6.15 18.91
C ASN A 21 3.98 7.57 18.39
N ARG A 22 4.16 7.70 17.07
CA ARG A 22 4.35 8.98 16.38
C ARG A 22 3.20 9.15 15.39
N ARG A 23 2.59 10.33 15.37
CA ARG A 23 1.57 10.64 14.36
C ARG A 23 2.16 10.36 12.96
N PRO A 24 1.45 9.61 12.10
CA PRO A 24 1.85 9.45 10.71
C PRO A 24 2.06 10.84 10.12
N ARG A 25 3.23 11.10 9.53
CA ARG A 25 3.56 12.39 8.89
C ARG A 25 3.03 12.47 7.46
N HIS A 26 2.03 11.66 7.14
CA HIS A 26 1.38 11.74 5.85
C HIS A 26 0.76 13.15 5.71
N TRP A 27 1.17 13.85 4.66
CA TRP A 27 0.65 15.17 4.32
C TRP A 27 -0.09 15.04 2.99
N SER A 28 -1.40 14.88 3.04
CA SER A 28 -2.27 14.66 1.86
C SER A 28 -2.15 15.75 0.78
N GLY A 29 -1.63 16.93 1.14
CA GLY A 29 -1.34 18.01 0.20
C GLY A 29 -0.29 17.68 -0.88
N ASN A 30 0.45 16.58 -0.76
CA ASN A 30 1.45 16.16 -1.75
C ASN A 30 1.12 14.85 -2.50
N ASP A 31 -0.09 14.30 -2.36
CA ASP A 31 -0.46 13.02 -2.97
C ASP A 31 -0.27 13.02 -4.49
N ALA A 32 -0.74 14.07 -5.17
CA ALA A 32 -0.56 14.22 -6.61
C ALA A 32 0.92 14.30 -7.02
N ILE A 33 1.76 14.99 -6.24
CA ILE A 33 3.19 15.12 -6.50
C ILE A 33 3.87 13.75 -6.33
N ARG A 34 3.51 13.00 -5.29
CA ARG A 34 4.03 11.64 -5.02
C ARG A 34 3.64 10.65 -6.11
N LEU A 35 2.38 10.71 -6.58
CA LEU A 35 1.91 9.89 -7.69
C LEU A 35 2.65 10.22 -8.99
N ASN A 36 2.81 11.50 -9.30
CA ASN A 36 3.57 11.93 -10.48
C ASN A 36 5.04 11.47 -10.41
N ALA A 37 5.66 11.56 -9.24
CA ALA A 37 7.03 11.06 -9.04
C ALA A 37 7.12 9.54 -9.24
N MET A 38 6.14 8.77 -8.75
CA MET A 38 6.08 7.31 -9.00
C MET A 38 5.92 6.98 -10.48
N ILE A 39 5.07 7.71 -11.20
CA ILE A 39 4.90 7.52 -12.65
C ILE A 39 6.20 7.87 -13.38
N ALA A 40 6.88 8.96 -13.01
CA ALA A 40 8.14 9.37 -13.62
C ALA A 40 9.27 8.35 -13.38
N MET A 41 9.32 7.72 -12.20
CA MET A 41 10.31 6.69 -11.87
C MET A 41 10.03 5.32 -12.50
N HIS A 42 8.77 5.05 -12.84
CA HIS A 42 8.32 3.81 -13.45
C HIS A 42 7.57 4.13 -14.76
N PRO A 43 8.30 4.55 -15.80
CA PRO A 43 7.70 5.17 -16.98
C PRO A 43 6.89 4.19 -17.84
N THR A 44 7.11 2.88 -17.70
CA THR A 44 6.37 1.86 -18.45
C THR A 44 5.35 1.13 -17.58
N VAL A 45 4.33 0.55 -18.24
CA VAL A 45 3.36 -0.35 -17.60
C VAL A 45 4.06 -1.53 -16.92
N ALA A 46 5.09 -2.08 -17.55
CA ALA A 46 5.87 -3.20 -16.99
C ALA A 46 6.62 -2.79 -15.72
N ASP A 47 7.20 -1.59 -15.69
CA ASP A 47 7.89 -1.07 -14.51
C ASP A 47 6.90 -0.85 -13.35
N LEU A 48 5.74 -0.26 -13.64
CA LEU A 48 4.68 -0.05 -12.66
C LEU A 48 4.14 -1.37 -12.10
N LEU A 49 3.96 -2.39 -12.95
CA LEU A 49 3.52 -3.71 -12.51
C LEU A 49 4.58 -4.39 -11.62
N SER A 50 5.85 -4.28 -11.99
CA SER A 50 6.96 -4.81 -11.19
C SER A 50 7.05 -4.11 -9.82
N ALA A 51 6.97 -2.78 -9.81
CA ALA A 51 6.95 -1.97 -8.59
C ALA A 51 5.74 -2.29 -7.70
N LEU A 52 4.57 -2.53 -8.28
CA LEU A 52 3.37 -2.93 -7.55
C LEU A 52 3.53 -4.31 -6.90
N LYS A 53 4.08 -5.29 -7.62
CA LYS A 53 4.38 -6.62 -7.05
C LYS A 53 5.35 -6.52 -5.88
N ASN A 54 6.40 -5.70 -6.02
CA ASN A 54 7.36 -5.47 -4.95
C ASN A 54 6.69 -4.80 -3.74
N ALA A 55 5.83 -3.80 -3.94
CA ALA A 55 5.12 -3.14 -2.84
C ALA A 55 4.24 -4.12 -2.03
N PHE A 56 3.50 -5.01 -2.69
CA PHE A 56 2.75 -6.06 -2.00
C PHE A 56 3.65 -7.04 -1.25
N ALA A 57 4.77 -7.44 -1.86
CA ALA A 57 5.74 -8.32 -1.20
C ALA A 57 6.35 -7.66 0.03
N GLU A 58 6.70 -6.37 -0.05
CA GLU A 58 7.16 -5.55 1.07
C GLU A 58 6.12 -5.49 2.18
N THR A 59 4.84 -5.25 1.86
CA THR A 59 3.74 -5.28 2.85
C THR A 59 3.68 -6.62 3.58
N ALA A 60 3.70 -7.74 2.84
CA ALA A 60 3.67 -9.07 3.45
C ALA A 60 4.89 -9.34 4.34
N ILE A 61 6.08 -8.89 3.91
CA ILE A 61 7.33 -9.02 4.67
C ILE A 61 7.30 -8.14 5.93
N LEU A 62 6.74 -6.92 5.85
CA LEU A 62 6.60 -6.00 6.97
C LEU A 62 5.78 -6.63 8.10
N TRP A 63 4.61 -7.18 7.78
CA TRP A 63 3.75 -7.87 8.75
C TRP A 63 4.45 -9.09 9.39
N ARG A 64 5.18 -9.87 8.59
CA ARG A 64 5.93 -11.05 9.08
C ARG A 64 7.09 -10.69 10.00
N ASN A 65 7.66 -9.49 9.86
CA ASN A 65 8.80 -9.04 10.65
C ASN A 65 8.41 -8.24 11.91
N LEU A 66 7.13 -8.15 12.26
CA LEU A 66 6.72 -7.59 13.55
C LEU A 66 7.27 -8.48 14.68
N SER A 67 8.09 -7.92 15.56
CA SER A 67 8.62 -8.66 16.70
C SER A 67 7.51 -9.10 17.65
N GLU A 68 7.76 -10.16 18.43
CA GLU A 68 6.79 -10.62 19.45
C GLU A 68 6.43 -9.51 20.44
N ASP A 69 7.41 -8.70 20.86
CA ASP A 69 7.19 -7.55 21.75
C ASP A 69 6.28 -6.49 21.11
N MET A 70 6.46 -6.20 19.82
CA MET A 70 5.60 -5.26 19.09
C MET A 70 4.18 -5.80 18.97
N GLN A 71 4.04 -7.08 18.64
CA GLN A 71 2.73 -7.74 18.58
C GLN A 71 2.04 -7.72 19.93
N ALA A 72 2.78 -8.01 21.01
CA ALA A 72 2.24 -8.05 22.36
C ALA A 72 1.79 -6.68 22.88
N SER A 73 2.54 -5.62 22.55
CA SER A 73 2.27 -4.25 23.00
C SER A 73 1.16 -3.56 22.20
N HIS A 74 0.84 -4.04 21.00
CA HIS A 74 -0.11 -3.40 20.08
C HIS A 74 -1.27 -4.30 19.64
N LYS A 75 -1.59 -5.35 20.41
CA LYS A 75 -2.60 -6.38 20.06
C LYS A 75 -3.93 -5.80 19.59
N TYR A 76 -4.46 -4.78 20.28
CA TYR A 76 -5.74 -4.17 19.92
C TYR A 76 -5.69 -3.49 18.55
N TYR A 77 -4.61 -2.74 18.28
CA TYR A 77 -4.40 -2.10 16.98
C TYR A 77 -4.28 -3.15 15.87
N LEU A 78 -3.44 -4.17 16.05
CA LEU A 78 -3.23 -5.22 15.06
C LEU A 78 -4.51 -6.04 14.81
N TRP A 79 -5.30 -6.29 15.85
CA TRP A 79 -6.63 -6.89 15.71
C TRP A 79 -7.57 -6.00 14.88
N ASN A 80 -7.62 -4.70 15.17
CA ASN A 80 -8.45 -3.76 14.41
C ASN A 80 -8.02 -3.67 12.93
N GLU A 81 -6.71 -3.60 12.65
CA GLU A 81 -6.18 -3.62 11.28
C GLU A 81 -6.60 -4.87 10.51
N SER A 82 -6.61 -6.03 11.18
CA SER A 82 -7.05 -7.29 10.55
C SER A 82 -8.51 -7.23 10.05
N LEU A 83 -9.36 -6.41 10.67
CA LEU A 83 -10.75 -6.21 10.25
C LEU A 83 -10.86 -5.34 8.99
N GLY A 84 -9.88 -4.48 8.74
CA GLY A 84 -9.78 -3.65 7.54
C GLY A 84 -9.21 -4.39 6.32
N MET A 85 -8.47 -5.49 6.54
CA MET A 85 -7.83 -6.24 5.46
C MET A 85 -8.77 -6.73 4.34
N PRO A 86 -10.00 -7.23 4.62
CA PRO A 86 -10.94 -7.59 3.56
C PRO A 86 -11.32 -6.40 2.66
N GLN A 87 -11.42 -5.19 3.22
CA GLN A 87 -11.72 -3.98 2.46
C GLN A 87 -10.53 -3.58 1.59
N HIS A 88 -9.31 -3.73 2.11
CA HIS A 88 -8.08 -3.51 1.34
C HIS A 88 -7.96 -4.47 0.15
N VAL A 89 -8.21 -5.77 0.37
CA VAL A 89 -8.23 -6.77 -0.71
C VAL A 89 -9.26 -6.41 -1.78
N ARG A 90 -10.49 -6.09 -1.37
CA ARG A 90 -11.54 -5.67 -2.30
C ARG A 90 -11.18 -4.41 -3.07
N HIS A 91 -10.53 -3.44 -2.43
CA HIS A 91 -10.04 -2.22 -3.08
C HIS A 91 -9.04 -2.52 -4.19
N VAL A 92 -8.12 -3.47 -3.96
CA VAL A 92 -7.17 -3.94 -4.97
C VAL A 92 -7.87 -4.66 -6.12
N GLU A 93 -8.80 -5.57 -5.82
CA GLU A 93 -9.58 -6.31 -6.84
C GLU A 93 -10.32 -5.37 -7.80
N ILE A 94 -11.02 -4.36 -7.26
CA ILE A 94 -11.71 -3.34 -8.07
C ILE A 94 -10.75 -2.65 -9.05
N HIS A 95 -9.55 -2.29 -8.59
CA HIS A 95 -8.57 -1.64 -9.45
C HIS A 95 -7.92 -2.59 -10.46
N ILE A 96 -7.82 -3.89 -10.16
CA ILE A 96 -7.40 -4.90 -11.14
C ILE A 96 -8.43 -4.99 -12.26
N ASP A 97 -9.72 -5.02 -11.93
CA ASP A 97 -10.79 -5.04 -12.94
C ASP A 97 -10.72 -3.80 -13.84
N GLN A 98 -10.59 -2.60 -13.26
CA GLN A 98 -10.42 -1.35 -14.01
C GLN A 98 -9.18 -1.35 -14.92
N ILE A 99 -8.07 -1.95 -14.47
CA ILE A 99 -6.86 -2.08 -15.30
C ILE A 99 -7.12 -3.01 -16.48
N ASN A 100 -7.79 -4.15 -16.24
CA ASN A 100 -8.13 -5.09 -17.30
C ASN A 100 -9.09 -4.48 -18.32
N GLU A 101 -10.10 -3.73 -17.87
CA GLU A 101 -11.02 -2.99 -18.73
C GLU A 101 -10.29 -1.96 -19.59
N ALA A 102 -9.36 -1.19 -19.00
CA ALA A 102 -8.58 -0.20 -19.73
C ALA A 102 -7.65 -0.84 -20.79
N ILE A 103 -7.05 -2.00 -20.48
CA ILE A 103 -6.23 -2.76 -21.44
C ILE A 103 -7.10 -3.26 -22.59
N ALA A 104 -8.28 -3.82 -22.29
CA ALA A 104 -9.21 -4.31 -23.30
C ALA A 104 -9.72 -3.19 -24.21
N ALA A 105 -9.99 -2.00 -23.69
CA ALA A 105 -10.46 -0.84 -24.47
C ALA A 105 -9.37 -0.22 -25.36
N ALA A 106 -8.10 -0.47 -25.07
CA ALA A 106 -6.95 0.01 -25.85
C ALA A 106 -6.47 -1.00 -26.91
N SER A 107 -7.07 -2.18 -26.97
CA SER A 107 -6.77 -3.27 -27.91
C SER A 107 -7.75 -3.28 -29.09
#